data_AF-A0A7V9JN46-F1
#
_entry.id   AF-A0A7V9JN46-F1
#
_cell.length_a   1.000
_cell.length_b   1.000
_cell.length_c   1.000
_cell.angle_alpha   90.00
_cell.angle_beta   90.00
_cell.angle_gamma   90.00
#
_symmetry.space_group_name_H-M   'P 1'
#
loop_
_entity.id
_entity.type
_entity.pdbx_description
1 polymer ?
#
loop_
_entity_poly.entity_id
_entity_poly.type
_entity_poly.pdbx_seq_one_letter_code
_entity_poly.pdbx_strand_id
1 'polypeptide(L)'
;MQALFSQLVAGLSLGSVLLLAALGLALTFGQMGVINMAHGEFMMAGAYTAFVAQGWIADAGTSLLLAIPLGFLVGGVMGVILEATLIRR
;
A
#
# COMPACT_ATOMS: atom_id res chain seq x y z
N MET A 1 -6.06 25.46 21.46
CA MET A 1 -7.16 24.57 21.04
C MET A 1 -7.03 24.11 19.59
N GLN A 2 -6.78 25.01 18.63
CA GLN A 2 -6.64 24.64 17.20
C GLN A 2 -5.49 23.66 16.93
N ALA A 3 -4.32 23.84 17.57
CA ALA A 3 -3.19 22.92 17.44
C ALA A 3 -3.55 21.49 17.88
N LEU A 4 -4.21 21.35 19.04
CA LEU A 4 -4.68 20.06 19.56
C LEU A 4 -5.62 19.36 18.58
N PHE A 5 -6.57 20.10 17.99
CA PHE A 5 -7.49 19.56 16.98
C PHE A 5 -6.74 19.07 15.74
N SER A 6 -5.80 19.86 15.20
CA SER A 6 -5.01 19.47 14.03
C SER A 6 -4.13 18.23 14.28
N GLN A 7 -3.56 18.11 15.48
CA GLN A 7 -2.76 16.95 15.88
C GLN A 7 -3.60 15.68 16.06
N LEU A 8 -4.81 15.81 16.59
CA LEU A 8 -5.75 14.67 16.66
C LEU A 8 -6.11 14.17 15.26
N VAL A 9 -6.41 15.07 14.32
CA VAL A 9 -6.73 14.69 12.93
C VAL A 9 -5.52 14.05 12.24
N ALA A 10 -4.33 14.64 12.39
CA ALA A 10 -3.10 14.08 11.83
C ALA A 10 -2.78 12.69 12.43
N GLY A 11 -2.93 12.53 13.75
CA GLY A 11 -2.74 11.27 14.45
C GLY A 11 -3.74 10.20 14.02
N LEU A 12 -5.01 10.55 13.85
CA LEU A 12 -6.05 9.65 13.32
C LEU A 12 -5.76 9.25 11.87
N SER A 13 -5.31 10.20 11.04
CA SER A 13 -4.94 9.92 9.65
C SER A 13 -3.76 8.94 9.57
N LEU A 14 -2.66 9.23 10.27
CA LEU A 14 -1.50 8.35 10.32
C LEU A 14 -1.84 6.98 10.93
N GLY A 15 -2.59 6.98 12.04
CA GLY A 15 -3.07 5.76 12.69
C GLY A 15 -3.94 4.91 11.77
N SER A 16 -4.79 5.52 10.94
CA SER A 16 -5.60 4.81 9.94
C SER A 16 -4.77 4.16 8.85
N VAL A 17 -3.71 4.83 8.37
CA VAL A 17 -2.76 4.26 7.40
C VAL A 17 -2.03 3.05 8.00
N LEU A 18 -1.52 3.19 9.23
CA LEU A 18 -0.85 2.11 9.94
C LEU A 18 -1.80 0.94 10.24
N LEU A 19 -3.06 1.22 10.60
CA LEU A 19 -4.09 0.22 10.82
C LEU A 19 -4.43 -0.54 9.54
N LEU A 20 -4.60 0.15 8.40
CA LEU A 20 -4.83 -0.47 7.10
C LEU A 20 -3.65 -1.38 6.70
N ALA A 21 -2.41 -0.92 6.91
CA ALA A 21 -1.22 -1.71 6.69
C ALA A 21 -1.20 -2.98 7.56
N ALA A 22 -1.49 -2.85 8.86
CA ALA A 22 -1.56 -3.99 9.78
C ALA A 22 -2.70 -4.97 9.43
N LEU A 23 -3.86 -4.46 9.01
CA LEU A 23 -4.98 -5.29 8.55
C LEU A 23 -4.62 -6.09 7.30
N GLY A 24 -3.94 -5.49 6.32
CA GLY A 24 -3.44 -6.21 5.15
C GLY A 24 -2.49 -7.35 5.51
N LEU A 25 -1.56 -7.10 6.44
CA LEU A 25 -0.66 -8.12 6.96
C LEU A 25 -1.42 -9.25 7.69
N ALA A 26 -2.38 -8.89 8.55
CA ALA A 26 -3.19 -9.85 9.30
C ALA A 26 -4.05 -10.74 8.39
N LEU A 27 -4.65 -10.19 7.34
CA LEU A 27 -5.46 -10.94 6.38
C LEU A 27 -4.61 -11.93 5.57
N THR A 28 -3.46 -11.47 5.06
CA THR A 28 -2.56 -12.33 4.28
C THR A 28 -1.96 -13.46 5.12
N PHE A 29 -1.48 -13.18 6.33
CA PHE A 29 -0.95 -14.21 7.23
C PHE A 29 -2.03 -15.13 7.78
N GLY A 30 -3.21 -14.59 8.11
CA GLY A 30 -4.33 -15.35 8.64
C GLY A 30 -4.84 -16.42 7.68
N GLN A 31 -4.73 -16.19 6.36
CA GLN A 31 -5.11 -17.17 5.35
C GLN A 31 -3.99 -18.16 5.01
N MET A 32 -2.73 -17.72 5.01
CA MET A 32 -1.61 -18.57 4.57
C MET A 32 -0.99 -19.41 5.70
N GLY A 33 -1.24 -19.08 6.97
CA GLY A 33 -0.71 -19.84 8.12
C GLY A 33 0.81 -19.77 8.29
N VAL A 34 1.50 -18.97 7.47
CA VAL A 34 2.95 -18.76 7.50
C VAL A 34 3.26 -17.26 7.44
N ILE A 35 4.35 -16.85 8.09
CA ILE A 35 4.81 -15.47 8.07
C ILE A 35 5.55 -15.22 6.75
N ASN A 36 4.99 -14.39 5.87
CA ASN A 36 5.60 -13.99 4.61
C ASN A 36 6.40 -12.67 4.78
N MET A 37 7.72 -12.73 4.60
CA MET A 37 8.62 -11.58 4.70
C MET A 37 8.51 -10.59 3.52
N ALA A 38 7.93 -10.98 2.39
CA ALA A 38 7.82 -10.12 1.20
C ALA A 38 6.69 -9.07 1.31
N HIS A 39 5.81 -9.16 2.32
CA HIS A 39 4.65 -8.28 2.44
C HIS A 39 5.02 -6.79 2.43
N GLY A 40 6.10 -6.44 3.14
CA GLY A 40 6.59 -5.06 3.20
C GLY A 40 7.00 -4.53 1.82
N GLU A 41 7.61 -5.38 0.98
CA GLU A 41 8.07 -5.00 -0.35
C GLU A 41 6.90 -4.72 -1.30
N PHE A 42 5.86 -5.55 -1.25
CA PHE A 42 4.61 -5.33 -2.01
C PHE A 42 3.88 -4.07 -1.55
N MET A 43 3.83 -3.81 -0.24
CA MET A 43 3.24 -2.59 0.30
C MET A 43 4.01 -1.35 -0.16
N MET A 44 5.36 -1.41 -0.13
CA MET A 44 6.19 -0.31 -0.61
C MET A 44 5.98 -0.04 -2.10
N ALA A 45 5.88 -1.07 -2.95
CA ALA A 45 5.61 -0.90 -4.37
C ALA A 45 4.28 -0.15 -4.61
N GLY A 46 3.23 -0.48 -3.85
CA GLY A 46 1.96 0.26 -3.88
C GLY A 46 2.09 1.73 -3.44
N ALA A 47 2.79 1.98 -2.33
CA ALA A 47 3.02 3.34 -1.83
C ALA A 47 3.81 4.21 -2.82
N TYR A 48 4.86 3.65 -3.42
CA TYR A 48 5.63 4.34 -4.46
C TYR A 48 4.81 4.57 -5.74
N THR A 49 3.91 3.66 -6.10
CA THR A 49 2.99 3.86 -7.23
C THR A 49 2.10 5.08 -7.01
N ALA A 50 1.53 5.23 -5.80
CA ALA A 50 0.73 6.40 -5.45
C ALA A 50 1.56 7.70 -5.44
N PHE A 51 2.78 7.66 -4.89
CA PHE A 51 3.70 8.80 -4.89
C PHE A 51 4.05 9.25 -6.32
N VAL A 52 4.40 8.32 -7.21
CA VAL A 52 4.73 8.63 -8.60
C VAL A 52 3.51 9.15 -9.37
N ALA A 53 2.34 8.55 -9.17
CA ALA A 53 1.09 9.01 -9.80
C ALA A 53 0.77 10.46 -9.44
N GLN A 54 1.01 10.86 -8.19
CA GLN A 54 0.84 12.24 -7.73
C GLN A 54 1.90 13.19 -8.31
N GLY A 55 3.10 12.71 -8.63
CA GLY A 55 4.10 13.50 -9.35
C GLY A 55 3.70 13.81 -10.81
N TRP A 56 2.85 12.96 -11.41
CA TRP A 56 2.44 13.10 -12.82
C TRP A 56 1.09 13.84 -12.95
N ILE A 57 0.24 13.74 -11.94
CA ILE A 57 -1.08 14.36 -11.90
C ILE A 57 -1.14 15.29 -10.69
N ALA A 58 -1.16 16.59 -10.95
CA ALA A 58 -1.17 17.61 -9.89
C ALA A 58 -2.48 17.63 -9.08
N ASP A 59 -3.59 17.20 -9.66
CA ASP A 59 -4.86 17.08 -8.95
C ASP A 59 -4.86 15.85 -8.03
N ALA A 60 -4.88 16.10 -6.72
CA ALA A 60 -4.79 15.06 -5.70
C ALA A 60 -5.95 14.05 -5.74
N GLY A 61 -7.14 14.49 -6.16
CA GLY A 61 -8.30 13.61 -6.29
C GLY A 61 -8.12 12.60 -7.42
N THR A 62 -7.76 13.11 -8.60
CA THR A 62 -7.54 12.30 -9.80
C THR A 62 -6.33 11.39 -9.64
N SER A 63 -5.23 11.89 -9.04
CA SER A 63 -4.03 11.09 -8.80
C SER A 63 -4.32 9.90 -7.88
N LEU A 64 -5.11 10.12 -6.82
CA LEU A 64 -5.51 9.05 -5.90
C LEU A 64 -6.40 8.01 -6.59
N LEU A 65 -7.39 8.46 -7.36
CA LEU A 65 -8.30 7.56 -8.08
C LEU A 65 -7.55 6.68 -9.10
N LEU A 66 -6.51 7.22 -9.73
CA LEU A 66 -5.66 6.46 -10.67
C LEU A 66 -4.65 5.57 -9.95
N ALA A 67 -4.13 6.00 -8.79
CA ALA A 67 -3.17 5.24 -8.02
C ALA A 67 -3.72 3.90 -7.52
N ILE A 68 -5.02 3.82 -7.22
CA ILE A 68 -5.67 2.56 -6.77
C ILE A 68 -5.55 1.44 -7.81
N PRO A 69 -6.07 1.58 -9.05
CA PRO A 69 -5.94 0.53 -10.07
C PRO A 69 -4.47 0.31 -10.48
N LEU A 70 -3.66 1.36 -10.54
CA LEU A 70 -2.23 1.23 -10.87
C LEU A 70 -1.47 0.42 -9.80
N GLY A 71 -1.72 0.69 -8.52
CA GLY A 71 -1.09 -0.05 -7.41
C GLY A 71 -1.44 -1.53 -7.45
N PHE A 72 -2.69 -1.87 -7.77
CA PHE A 72 -3.11 -3.27 -7.99
C PHE A 72 -2.36 -3.91 -9.15
N LEU A 73 -2.25 -3.22 -10.30
CA LEU A 73 -1.52 -3.73 -11.47
C LEU A 73 -0.03 -3.94 -11.17
N VAL A 74 0.62 -2.97 -10.52
CA VAL A 74 2.04 -3.08 -10.13
C VAL A 74 2.25 -4.27 -9.20
N GLY A 75 1.44 -4.40 -8.15
CA GLY A 75 1.50 -5.54 -7.23
C GLY A 75 1.27 -6.89 -7.94
N GLY A 76 0.27 -6.96 -8.82
CA GLY A 76 -0.04 -8.16 -9.61
C GLY A 76 1.11 -8.55 -10.54
N VAL A 77 1.70 -7.59 -11.25
CA VAL A 77 2.87 -7.83 -12.12
C VAL A 77 4.06 -8.31 -11.30
N MET A 78 4.34 -7.72 -10.14
CA MET A 78 5.41 -8.21 -9.27
C MET A 78 5.15 -9.66 -8.81
N GLY A 79 3.91 -9.99 -8.46
CA GLY A 79 3.51 -11.35 -8.11
C GLY A 79 3.77 -12.35 -9.24
N VAL A 80 3.36 -12.02 -10.46
CA VAL A 80 3.61 -12.83 -11.66
C VAL A 80 5.11 -13.02 -11.91
N ILE A 81 5.91 -11.95 -11.77
CA ILE A 81 7.37 -12.03 -11.93
C ILE A 81 7.99 -12.96 -10.88
N LEU A 82 7.62 -12.83 -9.61
CA LEU A 82 8.10 -13.72 -8.54
C LEU A 82 7.71 -15.18 -8.82
N GLU A 83 6.47 -15.42 -9.24
CA GLU A 83 6.01 -16.75 -9.56
C GLU A 83 6.82 -17.35 -10.71
N ALA A 84 6.93 -16.63 -11.84
CA ALA A 84 7.61 -17.12 -13.03
C ALA A 84 9.12 -17.31 -12.82
N THR A 85 9.76 -16.54 -11.94
CA THR A 85 11.23 -16.52 -11.81
C THR A 85 11.77 -17.30 -10.63
N LEU A 86 11.06 -17.34 -9.49
CA LEU A 86 11.56 -17.92 -8.23
C LEU A 86 10.75 -19.13 -7.78
N ILE A 87 9.41 -19.07 -7.91
CA ILE A 87 8.53 -20.12 -7.38
C ILE A 87 8.43 -21.30 -8.36
N ARG A 88 8.23 -21.02 -9.65
CA ARG A 88 7.91 -22.02 -10.67
C ARG A 88 9.15 -22.67 -11.30
N ARG A 89 10.25 -22.78 -10.54
CA ARG A 89 11.47 -23.50 -10.94
C ARG A 89 11.40 -24.97 -10.59
#